data_AF-A0A165E3S9-F1
#
_entry.id   AF-A0A165E3S9-F1
#
_cell.length_a   1.000
_cell.length_b   1.000
_cell.length_c   1.000
_cell.angle_alpha   90.00
_cell.angle_beta   90.00
_cell.angle_gamma   90.00
#
_symmetry.space_group_name_H-M   'P 1'
#
loop_
_entity.id
_entity.type
_entity.pdbx_description
1 polymer ?
#
loop_
_entity_poly.entity_id
_entity_poly.type
_entity_poly.pdbx_seq_one_letter_code
_entity_poly.pdbx_strand_id
1 'polypeptide(L)'
;MRTFTDLPLEMLLEVLEYVDDLDTLLAAITSHKRWHSVYNAYPKSFSRRVLRNNLGPEVHASALCTIRVTTSVPPNVRVLPYYPPTAGRRLHFFDRVRFRFAEARMRPESTTDAEYAILYKRARICDELELVYSRRCVCGLVAVVRP
;
A
#
# COMPACT_ATOMS: atom_id res chain seq x y z
N MET A 1 -32.22 18.29 -0.18
CA MET A 1 -30.93 17.58 -0.30
C MET A 1 -31.20 16.11 -0.07
N ARG A 2 -30.84 15.21 -0.99
CA ARG A 2 -30.82 13.78 -0.68
C ARG A 2 -29.66 13.55 0.27
N THR A 3 -29.96 13.18 1.51
CA THR A 3 -28.97 12.84 2.52
C THR A 3 -28.39 11.46 2.20
N PHE A 4 -27.14 11.19 2.60
CA PHE A 4 -26.51 9.86 2.47
C PHE A 4 -27.34 8.73 3.09
N THR A 5 -28.33 9.08 3.93
CA THR A 5 -29.35 8.19 4.49
C THR A 5 -30.19 7.47 3.46
N ASP A 6 -30.33 8.00 2.24
CA ASP A 6 -31.27 7.47 1.24
C ASP A 6 -30.55 6.69 0.13
N LEU A 7 -29.22 6.69 0.13
CA LEU A 7 -28.44 5.95 -0.86
C LEU A 7 -28.56 4.44 -0.64
N PRO A 8 -28.57 3.63 -1.71
CA PRO A 8 -28.40 2.18 -1.60
C PRO A 8 -27.10 1.81 -0.88
N LEU A 9 -27.07 0.65 -0.24
CA LEU A 9 -25.89 0.16 0.47
C LEU A 9 -24.68 0.04 -0.47
N GLU A 10 -24.93 -0.39 -1.70
CA GLU A 10 -23.95 -0.58 -2.76
C GLU A 10 -23.25 0.75 -3.10
N MET A 11 -24.01 1.84 -3.18
CA MET A 11 -23.43 3.17 -3.43
C MET A 11 -22.57 3.66 -2.25
N LEU A 12 -22.97 3.35 -1.01
CA LEU A 12 -22.16 3.68 0.16
C LEU A 12 -20.86 2.85 0.18
N LEU A 13 -20.93 1.57 -0.19
CA LEU A 13 -19.75 0.73 -0.32
C LEU A 13 -18.77 1.32 -1.34
N GLU A 14 -19.24 1.60 -2.55
CA GLU A 14 -18.42 2.21 -3.61
C GLU A 14 -17.76 3.50 -3.13
N VAL A 15 -18.52 4.42 -2.54
CA VAL A 15 -17.96 5.70 -2.04
C VAL A 15 -16.83 5.47 -1.03
N LEU A 16 -17.01 4.57 -0.06
CA LEU A 16 -15.96 4.26 0.92
C LEU A 16 -14.76 3.53 0.28
N GLU A 17 -14.98 2.79 -0.81
CA GLU A 17 -13.91 2.09 -1.55
C GLU A 17 -13.03 3.04 -2.37
N TYR A 18 -13.52 4.23 -2.74
CA TYR A 18 -12.76 5.26 -3.46
C TYR A 18 -11.89 6.15 -2.57
N VAL A 19 -12.08 6.09 -1.24
CA VAL A 19 -11.27 6.90 -0.31
C VAL A 19 -9.80 6.46 -0.38
N ASP A 20 -8.90 7.43 -0.47
CA ASP A 20 -7.45 7.26 -0.59
C ASP A 20 -6.67 7.82 0.62
N ASP A 21 -7.38 8.31 1.62
CA ASP A 21 -6.82 8.86 2.85
C ASP A 21 -7.51 8.28 4.10
N LEU A 22 -6.70 7.90 5.09
CA LEU A 22 -7.20 7.30 6.32
C LEU A 22 -7.98 8.32 7.16
N ASP A 23 -7.54 9.58 7.20
CA ASP A 23 -8.21 10.62 7.97
C ASP A 23 -9.59 10.93 7.38
N THR A 24 -9.70 10.96 6.05
CA THR A 24 -10.96 11.09 5.32
C THR A 24 -11.90 9.92 5.60
N LEU A 25 -11.38 8.68 5.62
CA LEU A 25 -12.17 7.50 6.00
C LEU A 25 -12.68 7.61 7.44
N LEU A 26 -11.81 8.02 8.38
CA LEU A 26 -12.16 8.20 9.80
C LEU A 26 -13.22 9.30 9.99
N ALA A 27 -13.09 10.42 9.28
CA ALA A 27 -14.08 11.49 9.28
C ALA A 27 -15.43 10.99 8.75
N ALA A 28 -15.43 10.23 7.65
CA ALA A 28 -16.65 9.66 7.08
C ALA A 28 -17.36 8.72 8.09
N ILE A 29 -16.65 7.76 8.68
CA ILE A 29 -17.26 6.79 9.60
C ILE A 29 -17.72 7.42 10.92
N THR A 30 -17.07 8.50 11.37
CA THR A 30 -17.47 9.22 12.59
C THR A 30 -18.61 10.21 12.34
N SER A 31 -18.79 10.68 11.11
CA SER A 31 -19.83 11.65 10.75
C SER A 31 -21.25 11.09 10.77
N HIS A 32 -21.44 9.80 10.46
CA HIS A 32 -22.78 9.23 10.29
C HIS A 32 -22.85 7.74 10.63
N LYS A 33 -23.92 7.33 11.32
CA LYS A 33 -24.14 5.94 11.77
C LYS A 33 -24.11 4.92 10.63
N ARG A 34 -24.61 5.30 9.45
CA ARG A 34 -24.64 4.40 8.29
C ARG A 34 -23.24 4.12 7.75
N TRP A 35 -22.37 5.13 7.67
CA TRP A 35 -20.96 4.93 7.31
C TRP A 35 -20.24 4.04 8.32
N HIS A 36 -20.45 4.29 9.61
CA HIS A 36 -19.92 3.45 10.67
C HIS A 36 -20.36 1.99 10.53
N SER A 37 -21.65 1.75 10.26
CA SER A 37 -22.19 0.40 10.07
C SER A 37 -21.58 -0.30 8.85
N VAL A 38 -21.43 0.40 7.74
CA VAL A 38 -20.84 -0.15 6.50
C VAL A 38 -19.37 -0.51 6.71
N TYR A 39 -18.61 0.40 7.33
CA TYR A 39 -17.20 0.15 7.63
C TYR A 39 -17.00 -1.06 8.53
N ASN A 40 -17.80 -1.19 9.61
CA ASN A 40 -17.67 -2.29 10.57
C ASN A 40 -18.01 -3.67 9.99
N ALA A 41 -18.74 -3.74 8.87
CA ALA A 41 -18.93 -5.01 8.18
C ALA A 41 -17.64 -5.53 7.55
N TYR A 42 -16.74 -4.63 7.09
CA TYR A 42 -15.53 -4.99 6.35
C TYR A 42 -14.30 -4.10 6.66
N PRO A 43 -13.92 -3.90 7.94
CA PRO A 43 -12.94 -2.88 8.32
C PRO A 43 -11.58 -3.11 7.67
N LYS A 44 -11.10 -4.37 7.65
CA LYS A 44 -9.82 -4.74 7.02
C LYS A 44 -9.80 -4.47 5.52
N SER A 45 -10.92 -4.69 4.83
CA SER A 45 -11.02 -4.47 3.40
C SER A 45 -10.89 -2.99 3.07
N PHE A 46 -11.56 -2.13 3.83
CA PHE A 46 -11.46 -0.68 3.67
C PHE A 46 -10.05 -0.16 3.96
N SER A 47 -9.44 -0.54 5.08
CA SER A 47 -8.06 -0.09 5.40
C SER A 47 -7.05 -0.49 4.32
N ARG A 48 -7.15 -1.71 3.78
CA ARG A 48 -6.28 -2.17 2.68
C ARG A 48 -6.54 -1.41 1.38
N ARG A 49 -7.80 -1.10 1.07
CA ARG A 49 -8.15 -0.31 -0.13
C ARG A 49 -7.65 1.12 -0.01
N VAL A 50 -7.86 1.79 1.12
CA VAL A 50 -7.31 3.13 1.38
C VAL A 50 -5.81 3.15 1.16
N LEU A 51 -5.07 2.22 1.77
CA LEU A 51 -3.62 2.13 1.58
C LEU A 51 -3.23 1.91 0.10
N ARG A 52 -3.96 1.06 -0.62
CA ARG A 52 -3.71 0.83 -2.06
C ARG A 52 -3.99 2.07 -2.89
N ASN A 53 -5.09 2.77 -2.62
CA ASN A 53 -5.49 3.97 -3.33
C ASN A 53 -4.49 5.10 -3.07
N ASN A 54 -4.06 5.27 -1.81
CA ASN A 54 -3.05 6.22 -1.39
C ASN A 54 -1.71 6.03 -2.13
N LEU A 55 -1.21 4.79 -2.17
CA LEU A 55 0.05 4.45 -2.85
C LEU A 55 -0.08 4.53 -4.38
N GLY A 56 -1.28 4.31 -4.90
CA GLY A 56 -1.52 4.06 -6.31
C GLY A 56 -1.19 2.62 -6.74
N PRO A 57 -1.77 2.16 -7.86
CA PRO A 57 -1.73 0.76 -8.27
C PRO A 57 -0.32 0.25 -8.63
N GLU A 58 0.57 1.14 -9.10
CA GLU A 58 1.92 0.75 -9.53
C GLU A 58 2.87 0.59 -8.34
N VAL A 59 2.88 1.59 -7.45
CA VAL A 59 3.69 1.56 -6.23
C VAL A 59 3.26 0.41 -5.33
N HIS A 60 1.96 0.19 -5.16
CA HIS A 60 1.42 -0.93 -4.40
C HIS A 60 1.88 -2.28 -4.98
N ALA A 61 1.75 -2.48 -6.30
CA ALA A 61 2.16 -3.72 -6.96
C ALA A 61 3.67 -3.98 -6.83
N SER A 62 4.50 -2.95 -7.02
CA SER A 62 5.96 -3.05 -6.89
C SER A 62 6.40 -3.33 -5.45
N ALA A 63 5.75 -2.67 -4.48
CA ALA A 63 6.02 -2.90 -3.06
C ALA A 63 5.62 -4.32 -2.62
N LEU A 64 4.47 -4.83 -3.07
CA LEU A 64 4.05 -6.22 -2.82
C LEU A 64 5.00 -7.23 -3.45
N CYS A 65 5.41 -7.00 -4.70
CA CYS A 65 6.43 -7.81 -5.36
C CYS A 65 7.69 -7.90 -4.48
N THR A 66 8.21 -6.75 -4.05
CA THR A 66 9.39 -6.68 -3.19
C THR A 66 9.20 -7.47 -1.89
N ILE A 67 8.07 -7.30 -1.20
CA ILE A 67 7.78 -8.03 0.04
C ILE A 67 7.81 -9.54 -0.21
N ARG A 68 7.08 -10.02 -1.23
CA ARG A 68 6.95 -11.45 -1.53
C ARG A 68 8.24 -12.09 -2.03
N VAL A 69 9.02 -11.36 -2.82
CA VAL A 69 10.36 -11.78 -3.21
C VAL A 69 11.21 -11.94 -1.96
N THR A 70 11.27 -10.92 -1.09
CA THR A 70 12.10 -10.97 0.13
C THR A 70 11.69 -12.09 1.09
N THR A 71 10.40 -12.35 1.27
CA THR A 71 9.92 -13.45 2.14
C THR A 71 10.13 -14.84 1.51
N SER A 72 10.20 -14.91 0.18
CA SER A 72 10.43 -16.18 -0.54
C SER A 72 11.90 -16.60 -0.62
N VAL A 73 12.84 -15.68 -0.39
CA VAL A 73 14.27 -15.98 -0.33
C VAL A 73 14.58 -16.65 1.02
N PRO A 74 15.09 -17.90 1.04
CA PRO A 74 15.46 -18.55 2.29
C PRO A 74 16.56 -17.74 3.01
N PRO A 75 16.55 -17.64 4.35
CA PRO A 75 17.52 -16.84 5.11
C PRO A 75 18.98 -17.30 4.89
N ASN A 76 19.18 -18.55 4.50
CA ASN A 76 20.51 -19.14 4.23
C ASN A 76 20.99 -18.90 2.79
N VAL A 77 20.11 -18.41 1.91
CA VAL A 77 20.49 -17.93 0.59
C VAL A 77 20.93 -16.48 0.75
N ARG A 78 22.16 -16.27 1.23
CA ARG A 78 22.88 -15.07 0.82
C ARG A 78 22.94 -15.14 -0.69
N VAL A 79 22.25 -14.24 -1.38
CA VAL A 79 22.51 -13.97 -2.80
C VAL A 79 23.88 -13.28 -2.84
N LEU A 80 24.93 -14.05 -2.53
CA LEU A 80 26.30 -13.66 -2.80
C LEU A 80 26.37 -13.54 -4.32
N PRO A 81 26.87 -12.42 -4.88
CA PRO A 81 27.03 -12.25 -6.32
C PRO A 81 27.85 -13.39 -6.97
N TYR A 82 28.62 -14.13 -6.15
CA TYR A 82 29.61 -15.11 -6.57
C TYR A 82 29.35 -16.57 -6.18
N TYR A 83 28.23 -16.90 -5.50
CA TYR A 83 27.94 -18.31 -5.15
C TYR A 83 26.79 -18.84 -6.01
N PRO A 84 27.00 -19.82 -6.91
CA PRO A 84 25.93 -20.46 -7.64
C PRO A 84 25.20 -21.43 -6.71
N PRO A 85 23.91 -21.21 -6.38
CA PRO A 85 23.02 -22.31 -6.00
C PRO A 85 23.03 -23.33 -7.14
N THR A 86 22.99 -24.61 -6.80
CA THR A 86 22.82 -25.71 -7.76
C THR A 86 21.73 -25.36 -8.79
N ALA A 87 22.03 -25.57 -10.08
CA ALA A 87 21.30 -25.01 -11.22
C ALA A 87 19.76 -25.12 -11.11
N GLY A 88 19.24 -26.23 -10.56
CA GLY A 88 17.80 -26.43 -10.33
C GLY A 88 17.17 -25.42 -9.36
N ARG A 89 17.83 -25.04 -8.26
CA ARG A 89 17.28 -24.08 -7.28
C ARG A 89 17.27 -22.63 -7.79
N ARG A 90 18.23 -22.26 -8.66
CA ARG A 90 18.23 -20.95 -9.34
C ARG A 90 17.05 -20.81 -10.30
N LEU A 91 16.86 -21.80 -11.18
CA LEU A 91 15.76 -21.82 -12.13
C LEU A 91 14.42 -21.67 -11.42
N HIS A 92 14.17 -22.44 -10.35
CA HIS A 92 12.92 -22.33 -9.58
C HIS A 92 12.71 -20.99 -8.88
N PHE A 93 13.76 -20.29 -8.45
CA PHE A 93 13.62 -18.96 -7.86
C PHE A 93 13.36 -17.90 -8.94
N PHE A 94 14.17 -17.87 -10.02
CA PHE A 94 13.98 -16.92 -11.11
C PHE A 94 12.63 -17.13 -11.81
N ASP A 95 12.18 -18.36 -12.01
CA ASP A 95 10.85 -18.65 -12.55
C ASP A 95 9.75 -18.20 -11.59
N ARG A 96 9.94 -18.37 -10.28
CA ARG A 96 8.97 -17.88 -9.28
C ARG A 96 8.90 -16.36 -9.25
N VAL A 97 10.03 -15.66 -9.35
CA VAL A 97 10.06 -14.19 -9.45
C VAL A 97 9.42 -13.73 -10.76
N ARG A 98 9.85 -14.30 -11.89
CA ARG A 98 9.42 -13.91 -13.23
C ARG A 98 7.96 -14.19 -13.51
N PHE A 99 7.44 -15.34 -13.07
CA PHE A 99 6.07 -15.76 -13.39
C PHE A 99 5.10 -15.58 -12.23
N ARG A 100 5.55 -15.66 -10.97
CA ARG A 100 4.66 -15.58 -9.80
C ARG A 100 4.69 -14.22 -9.12
N PHE A 101 5.80 -13.49 -9.21
CA PHE A 101 5.94 -12.17 -8.58
C PHE A 101 5.99 -10.99 -9.55
N ALA A 102 5.68 -11.21 -10.83
CA ALA A 102 5.55 -10.12 -11.79
C ALA A 102 4.53 -9.07 -11.30
N GLU A 103 4.88 -7.78 -11.38
CA GLU A 103 4.05 -6.67 -10.89
C GLU A 103 2.65 -6.66 -11.51
N ALA A 104 2.53 -7.05 -12.78
CA ALA A 104 1.25 -7.20 -13.47
C ALA A 104 0.30 -8.20 -12.79
N ARG A 105 0.83 -9.22 -12.10
CA ARG A 105 0.06 -10.18 -11.30
C ARG A 105 -0.21 -9.70 -9.88
N MET A 106 0.56 -8.73 -9.38
CA MET A 106 0.36 -8.15 -8.04
C MET A 106 -0.81 -7.17 -7.97
N ARG A 107 -1.14 -6.49 -9.08
CA ARG A 107 -2.25 -5.51 -9.15
C ARG A 107 -3.62 -6.07 -8.70
N PRO A 108 -4.05 -7.27 -9.15
CA PRO A 108 -5.34 -7.85 -8.71
C PRO A 108 -5.27 -8.61 -7.37
N GLU A 109 -4.08 -8.85 -6.82
CA GLU A 109 -3.94 -9.78 -5.69
C GLU A 109 -4.27 -9.13 -4.34
N SER A 110 -4.98 -9.89 -3.49
CA SER A 110 -5.34 -9.44 -2.15
C SER A 110 -4.11 -9.34 -1.24
N THR A 111 -3.95 -8.20 -0.58
CA THR A 111 -2.93 -8.02 0.46
C THR A 111 -3.31 -8.79 1.73
N THR A 112 -2.40 -9.64 2.22
CA THR A 112 -2.57 -10.36 3.50
C THR A 112 -2.34 -9.43 4.70
N ASP A 113 -2.72 -9.86 5.92
CA ASP A 113 -2.50 -9.05 7.13
C ASP A 113 -1.00 -8.76 7.39
N ALA A 114 -0.13 -9.75 7.15
CA ALA A 114 1.31 -9.58 7.32
C ALA A 114 1.91 -8.61 6.28
N GLU A 115 1.48 -8.71 5.02
CA GLU A 115 1.90 -7.80 3.96
C GLU A 115 1.40 -6.37 4.20
N TYR A 116 0.15 -6.23 4.66
CA TYR A 116 -0.44 -4.94 4.99
C TYR A 116 0.37 -4.22 6.07
N ALA A 117 0.75 -4.91 7.15
CA ALA A 117 1.54 -4.31 8.22
C ALA A 117 2.90 -3.77 7.71
N ILE A 118 3.54 -4.50 6.79
CA ILE A 118 4.82 -4.08 6.20
C ILE A 118 4.60 -2.88 5.26
N LEU A 119 3.59 -2.94 4.38
CA LEU A 119 3.26 -1.85 3.46
C LEU A 119 2.92 -0.57 4.20
N TYR A 120 2.04 -0.65 5.19
CA TYR A 120 1.62 0.49 5.99
C TYR A 120 2.81 1.16 6.68
N LYS A 121 3.71 0.37 7.27
CA LYS A 121 4.93 0.90 7.89
C LYS A 121 5.83 1.60 6.87
N ARG A 122 5.99 1.03 5.67
CA ARG A 122 6.80 1.64 4.61
C ARG A 122 6.18 2.94 4.08
N ALA A 123 4.88 2.94 3.81
CA ALA A 123 4.13 4.11 3.36
C ALA A 123 4.30 5.26 4.35
N ARG A 124 4.05 5.00 5.64
CA ARG A 124 4.24 6.00 6.70
C ARG A 124 5.66 6.58 6.75
N ILE A 125 6.69 5.75 6.59
CA ILE A 125 8.08 6.22 6.57
C ILE A 125 8.32 7.13 5.36
N CYS A 126 7.79 6.76 4.19
CA CYS A 126 7.87 7.58 2.98
C CYS A 126 7.19 8.94 3.17
N ASP A 127 5.99 8.97 3.76
CA ASP A 127 5.28 10.22 4.06
C ASP A 127 6.08 11.11 5.03
N GLU A 128 6.63 10.52 6.10
CA GLU A 128 7.48 11.25 7.06
C GLU A 128 8.74 11.81 6.38
N LEU A 129 9.36 11.05 5.47
CA LEU A 129 10.53 11.50 4.70
C LEU A 129 10.18 12.61 3.71
N GLU A 130 9.04 12.52 3.03
CA GLU A 130 8.56 13.54 2.10
C GLU A 130 8.28 14.86 2.83
N LEU A 131 7.67 14.80 4.02
CA LEU A 131 7.46 15.97 4.87
C LEU A 131 8.80 16.62 5.28
N VAL A 132 9.79 15.83 5.68
CA VAL A 132 11.12 16.33 6.04
C VAL A 132 11.81 16.95 4.83
N TYR A 133 11.77 16.29 3.67
CA TYR A 133 12.36 16.79 2.44
C TYR A 133 11.71 18.12 2.02
N SER A 134 10.38 18.17 2.00
CA SER A 134 9.61 19.37 1.65
C SER A 134 9.96 20.56 2.55
N ARG A 135 10.02 20.35 3.87
CA ARG A 135 10.42 21.39 4.82
C ARG A 135 11.85 21.88 4.60
N ARG A 136 12.79 20.97 4.32
CA ARG A 136 14.19 21.33 4.04
C ARG A 136 14.34 22.10 2.72
N CYS A 137 13.62 21.71 1.68
CA CYS A 137 13.63 22.41 0.40
C CYS A 137 13.01 23.81 0.51
N VAL A 138 11.92 23.96 1.27
CA VAL A 138 11.32 25.28 1.56
C VAL A 138 12.30 26.16 2.36
N CYS A 139 12.97 25.62 3.38
CA CYS A 139 14.00 26.36 4.12
C CYS A 139 15.22 26.72 3.25
N GLY A 140 15.63 25.84 2.33
CA GLY A 140 16.71 26.10 1.37
C GLY A 140 16.35 27.20 0.37
N LEU A 141 15.11 27.24 -0.11
CA LEU A 141 14.61 28.31 -0.97
C LEU A 141 14.52 29.65 -0.23
N VAL A 142 14.10 29.66 1.04
CA VAL A 142 14.05 30.87 1.87
C VAL A 142 15.46 31.40 2.21
N ALA A 143 16.47 30.52 2.31
CA ALA A 143 17.85 30.91 2.56
C ALA A 143 18.55 31.54 1.34
N VAL A 144 18.09 31.22 0.11
CA VAL A 144 18.64 31.78 -1.16
C VAL A 144 18.01 33.13 -1.52
N VAL A 145 16.88 33.51 -0.89
CA VAL A 145 16.11 34.73 -1.20
C VAL A 145 16.33 35.85 -0.14
N ARG A 146 17.40 35.77 0.66
CA ARG A 146 17.80 36.93 1.49
C ARG A 146 18.80 37.82 0.72
N PRO A 147 18.45 39.08 0.42
CA PRO A 147 19.38 40.05 -0.17
C PRO A 147 20.51 40.42 0.79
#